data_AF-A0A8T0Q1F7-F1
#
_entry.id   AF-A0A8T0Q1F7-F1
#
_cell.length_a   1.000
_cell.length_b   1.000
_cell.length_c   1.000
_cell.angle_alpha   90.00
_cell.angle_beta   90.00
_cell.angle_gamma   90.00
#
_symmetry.space_group_name_H-M   'P 1'
#
loop_
_entity.id
_entity.type
_entity.pdbx_description
1 polymer ?
#
loop_
_entity_poly.entity_id
_entity_poly.type
_entity_poly.pdbx_seq_one_letter_code
_entity_poly.pdbx_strand_id
1 'polypeptide(L)'
;MEGKEEDVRLGANKFSERQPIGTAAQGTDDKDYKEPPPAPLFEPGELKSWSFYRAGIAEFVATFLFLYISILTVMGVSKSQSKCATVGIQGIAWSFGGMIFALVYCTAGISGGHINPAVTFGLFLARKLSLTRAIFYMVMQCLGAICGAGVVKGFQQGLYMGNGGGANVVAPGYTKGDGLGAEIVGTFILVYTVFSATDAKRNARDSHVPILAPLPIGFAVFLVHLATIPITGTGINPARSLGAVIIRAIPFKSRS
;
A
#
# COMPACT_ATOMS: atom_id res chain seq x y z
N MET A 1 -18.45 41.80 -57.74
CA MET A 1 -17.53 41.65 -56.60
C MET A 1 -18.36 41.16 -55.43
N GLU A 2 -17.83 40.18 -54.71
CA GLU A 2 -18.28 39.70 -53.39
C GLU A 2 -19.66 39.02 -53.37
N GLY A 3 -19.86 37.92 -52.66
CA GLY A 3 -19.05 37.30 -51.62
C GLY A 3 -20.02 36.41 -50.83
N LYS A 4 -19.60 35.17 -50.60
CA LYS A 4 -20.27 34.16 -49.77
C LYS A 4 -20.64 34.71 -48.40
N GLU A 5 -21.75 34.24 -47.85
CA GLU A 5 -21.90 33.64 -46.50
C GLU A 5 -23.37 33.71 -46.04
N GLU A 6 -24.15 32.73 -46.48
CA GLU A 6 -25.09 32.08 -45.56
C GLU A 6 -24.23 31.40 -44.49
N ASP A 7 -24.27 31.89 -43.25
CA ASP A 7 -24.36 31.05 -42.06
C ASP A 7 -24.42 31.92 -40.80
N VAL A 8 -25.02 31.34 -39.75
CA VAL A 8 -25.07 31.85 -38.36
C VAL A 8 -26.21 32.83 -38.03
N ARG A 9 -27.44 32.35 -38.19
CA ARG A 9 -28.50 32.63 -37.21
C ARG A 9 -29.23 31.32 -36.87
N LEU A 10 -28.83 30.67 -35.79
CA LEU A 10 -29.64 29.71 -35.02
C LEU A 10 -28.87 29.33 -33.74
N GLY A 11 -29.45 29.58 -32.57
CA GLY A 11 -28.89 29.08 -31.30
C GLY A 11 -28.91 30.03 -30.09
N ALA A 12 -29.94 30.86 -29.94
CA ALA A 12 -30.23 31.42 -28.62
C ALA A 12 -30.77 30.31 -27.71
N ASN A 13 -30.26 30.28 -26.47
CA ASN A 13 -30.71 29.54 -25.27
C ASN A 13 -30.07 28.16 -24.97
N LYS A 14 -29.07 28.16 -24.07
CA LYS A 14 -29.11 27.48 -22.74
C LYS A 14 -27.72 27.41 -22.09
N PHE A 15 -27.21 28.54 -21.59
CA PHE A 15 -26.32 28.51 -20.43
C PHE A 15 -26.74 29.67 -19.53
N SER A 16 -27.62 29.38 -18.57
CA SER A 16 -27.97 30.31 -17.51
C SER A 16 -26.85 30.30 -16.48
N GLU A 17 -26.26 31.49 -16.33
CA GLU A 17 -25.66 32.11 -15.15
C GLU A 17 -24.83 31.28 -14.15
N ARG A 18 -23.57 31.70 -14.04
CA ARG A 18 -22.84 32.02 -12.79
C ARG A 18 -23.18 31.13 -11.59
N GLN A 19 -22.34 30.14 -11.31
CA GLN A 19 -22.22 29.64 -9.94
C GLN A 19 -21.74 30.79 -9.04
N PRO A 20 -22.51 31.18 -8.01
CA PRO A 20 -22.00 32.11 -7.01
C PRO A 20 -20.97 31.35 -6.15
N ILE A 21 -19.75 31.87 -6.11
CA ILE A 21 -18.80 31.55 -5.04
C ILE A 21 -19.38 32.17 -3.77
N GLY A 22 -20.15 31.38 -3.02
CA GLY A 22 -20.84 31.85 -1.83
C GLY A 22 -21.28 30.69 -0.96
N THR A 23 -21.03 30.83 0.34
CA THR A 23 -21.26 29.88 1.44
C THR A 23 -22.75 29.65 1.73
N ALA A 24 -23.55 29.33 0.72
CA ALA A 24 -24.95 28.95 0.90
C ALA A 24 -25.04 27.47 1.26
N ALA A 25 -25.59 27.17 2.43
CA ALA A 25 -25.82 25.82 2.91
C ALA A 25 -26.64 25.02 1.90
N GLN A 26 -26.02 24.02 1.26
CA GLN A 26 -26.73 23.01 0.47
C GLN A 26 -27.78 22.33 1.37
N GLY A 27 -29.03 22.36 0.94
CA GLY A 27 -30.13 21.64 1.58
C GLY A 27 -29.81 20.16 1.70
N THR A 28 -30.30 19.51 2.75
CA THR A 28 -30.00 18.12 3.11
C THR A 28 -30.34 17.08 2.03
N ASP A 29 -31.13 17.44 1.02
CA ASP A 29 -31.55 16.55 -0.07
C ASP A 29 -30.69 16.61 -1.35
N ASP A 30 -29.72 17.53 -1.43
CA ASP A 30 -28.86 17.76 -2.60
C ASP A 30 -27.41 17.30 -2.38
N LYS A 31 -27.21 16.23 -1.61
CA LYS A 31 -25.89 15.59 -1.54
C LYS A 31 -25.74 14.62 -2.72
N ASP A 32 -24.88 14.99 -3.68
CA ASP A 32 -24.40 14.14 -4.79
C ASP A 32 -23.70 12.83 -4.35
N TYR A 33 -23.61 12.61 -3.03
CA TYR A 33 -23.00 11.45 -2.40
C TYR A 33 -23.82 10.98 -1.20
N LYS A 34 -24.30 9.74 -1.27
CA LYS A 34 -24.79 8.99 -0.10
C LYS A 34 -23.70 8.03 0.34
N GLU A 35 -23.26 8.15 1.59
CA GLU A 35 -22.24 7.26 2.14
C GLU A 35 -22.78 5.83 2.19
N PRO A 36 -22.01 4.82 1.71
CA PRO A 36 -22.44 3.44 1.80
C PRO A 36 -22.58 3.02 3.27
N PRO A 37 -23.50 2.10 3.59
CA PRO A 37 -23.67 1.62 4.96
C PRO A 37 -22.36 0.99 5.46
N PRO A 38 -22.08 1.05 6.77
CA PRO A 38 -20.90 0.43 7.36
C PRO A 38 -20.90 -1.07 7.08
N ALA A 39 -19.73 -1.62 6.75
CA ALA A 39 -19.59 -3.05 6.50
C ALA A 39 -20.03 -3.85 7.75
N PRO A 40 -20.76 -4.97 7.56
CA PRO A 40 -21.09 -5.85 8.66
C PRO A 40 -19.80 -6.38 9.30
N LEU A 41 -19.80 -6.51 10.64
CA LEU A 41 -18.63 -7.04 11.35
C LEU A 41 -18.29 -8.46 10.90
N PHE A 42 -19.32 -9.27 10.67
CA PHE A 42 -19.20 -10.66 10.29
C PHE A 42 -20.12 -10.95 9.11
N GLU A 43 -19.55 -11.46 8.02
CA GLU A 43 -20.26 -11.78 6.79
C GLU A 43 -19.84 -13.18 6.29
N PRO A 44 -20.41 -14.25 6.86
CA PRO A 44 -19.97 -15.62 6.56
C PRO A 44 -20.26 -16.03 5.10
N GLY A 45 -21.13 -15.29 4.39
CA GLY A 45 -21.36 -15.46 2.96
C GLY A 45 -20.12 -15.22 2.11
N GLU A 46 -19.16 -14.40 2.57
CA GLU A 46 -17.92 -14.13 1.85
C GLU A 46 -17.09 -15.39 1.62
N LEU A 47 -17.13 -16.36 2.54
CA LEU A 47 -16.36 -17.61 2.46
C LEU A 47 -16.82 -18.52 1.31
N LYS A 48 -18.03 -18.29 0.77
CA LYS A 48 -18.55 -19.01 -0.40
C LYS A 48 -18.18 -18.33 -1.71
N SER A 49 -17.68 -17.09 -1.68
CA SER A 49 -17.39 -16.29 -2.86
C SER A 49 -16.02 -16.62 -3.44
N TRP A 50 -15.97 -16.95 -4.74
CA TRP A 50 -14.68 -17.12 -5.44
C TRP A 50 -13.87 -15.82 -5.50
N SER A 51 -14.54 -14.66 -5.56
CA SER A 51 -13.88 -13.36 -5.53
C SER A 51 -13.15 -13.11 -4.20
N PHE A 52 -13.64 -13.65 -3.08
CA PHE A 52 -12.96 -13.58 -1.79
C PHE A 52 -11.59 -14.28 -1.81
N TYR A 53 -11.55 -15.52 -2.31
CA TYR A 53 -10.28 -16.27 -2.43
C TYR A 53 -9.32 -15.63 -3.44
N ARG A 54 -9.84 -15.15 -4.58
CA ARG A 54 -9.02 -14.41 -5.56
C ARG A 54 -8.41 -13.14 -4.96
N ALA A 55 -9.14 -12.44 -4.10
CA ALA A 55 -8.63 -11.28 -3.38
C ALA A 55 -7.51 -11.67 -2.40
N GLY A 56 -7.66 -12.76 -1.64
CA GLY A 56 -6.59 -13.26 -0.77
C GLY A 56 -5.33 -13.69 -1.53
N ILE A 57 -5.50 -14.35 -2.69
CA ILE A 57 -4.37 -14.70 -3.58
C ILE A 57 -3.69 -13.43 -4.10
N ALA A 58 -4.45 -12.40 -4.47
CA ALA A 58 -3.90 -11.12 -4.89
C ALA A 58 -3.06 -10.46 -3.80
N GLU A 59 -3.55 -10.42 -2.55
CA GLU A 59 -2.80 -9.90 -1.39
C GLU A 59 -1.52 -10.71 -1.11
N PHE A 60 -1.58 -12.05 -1.23
CA PHE A 60 -0.40 -12.91 -1.10
C PHE A 60 0.65 -12.63 -2.17
N VAL A 61 0.25 -12.65 -3.45
CA VAL A 61 1.18 -12.46 -4.58
C VAL A 61 1.77 -11.05 -4.55
N ALA A 62 0.96 -10.03 -4.28
CA ALA A 62 1.45 -8.67 -4.16
C ALA A 62 2.44 -8.53 -3.01
N THR A 63 2.16 -9.07 -1.83
CA THR A 63 3.08 -8.99 -0.69
C THR A 63 4.35 -9.80 -0.93
N PHE A 64 4.26 -10.94 -1.63
CA PHE A 64 5.41 -11.71 -2.10
C PHE A 64 6.33 -10.87 -3.00
N LEU A 65 5.77 -10.26 -4.05
CA LEU A 65 6.54 -9.44 -4.99
C LEU A 65 7.14 -8.21 -4.31
N PHE A 66 6.38 -7.58 -3.41
CA PHE A 66 6.84 -6.46 -2.61
C PHE A 66 8.10 -6.80 -1.82
N LEU A 67 8.09 -7.90 -1.05
CA LEU A 67 9.23 -8.33 -0.24
C LEU A 67 10.39 -8.82 -1.11
N TYR A 68 10.09 -9.55 -2.18
CA TYR A 68 11.09 -10.03 -3.12
C TYR A 68 11.92 -8.86 -3.70
N ILE A 69 11.26 -7.86 -4.31
CA ILE A 69 11.97 -6.75 -4.96
C ILE A 69 12.67 -5.85 -3.94
N SER A 70 11.99 -5.50 -2.84
CA SER A 70 12.53 -4.56 -1.86
C SER A 70 13.76 -5.11 -1.13
N ILE A 71 13.69 -6.35 -0.63
CA ILE A 71 14.84 -6.99 0.03
C ILE A 71 15.96 -7.23 -0.97
N LEU A 72 15.68 -7.66 -2.20
CA LEU A 72 16.71 -7.85 -3.22
C LEU A 72 17.46 -6.53 -3.51
N THR A 73 16.73 -5.41 -3.55
CA THR A 73 17.31 -4.06 -3.69
C THR A 73 18.22 -3.72 -2.50
N VAL A 74 17.74 -3.94 -1.27
CA VAL A 74 18.54 -3.71 -0.04
C VAL A 74 19.83 -4.54 -0.06
N MET A 75 19.75 -5.81 -0.47
CA MET A 75 20.93 -6.66 -0.57
C MET A 75 21.88 -6.22 -1.68
N GLY A 76 21.35 -5.77 -2.82
CA GLY A 76 22.15 -5.22 -3.92
C GLY A 76 22.95 -3.98 -3.49
N VAL A 77 22.34 -3.08 -2.72
CA VAL A 77 23.04 -1.92 -2.13
C VAL A 77 24.08 -2.36 -1.09
N SER A 78 23.74 -3.34 -0.25
CA SER A 78 24.61 -3.81 0.82
C SER A 78 25.77 -4.70 0.34
N LYS A 79 25.72 -5.21 -0.89
CA LYS A 79 26.78 -6.01 -1.52
C LYS A 79 28.01 -5.17 -1.90
N SER A 80 27.80 -3.90 -2.24
CA SER A 80 28.88 -3.01 -2.71
C SER A 80 29.60 -2.35 -1.52
N GLN A 81 30.92 -2.22 -1.62
CA GLN A 81 31.71 -1.44 -0.66
C GLN A 81 31.39 0.06 -0.73
N SER A 82 31.08 0.56 -1.93
CA SER A 82 30.67 1.96 -2.13
C SER A 82 29.20 2.02 -2.50
N LYS A 83 28.41 2.72 -1.66
CA LYS A 83 26.99 2.99 -1.94
C LYS A 83 26.80 3.84 -3.20
N CYS A 84 27.79 4.67 -3.56
CA CYS A 84 27.76 5.51 -4.75
C CYS A 84 27.79 4.70 -6.06
N ALA A 85 28.27 3.46 -6.02
CA ALA A 85 28.25 2.54 -7.17
C ALA A 85 26.93 1.74 -7.27
N THR A 86 25.93 2.06 -6.45
CA THR A 86 24.64 1.35 -6.37
C THR A 86 23.49 2.34 -6.53
N VAL A 87 22.25 1.85 -6.47
CA VAL A 87 21.06 2.71 -6.40
C VAL A 87 20.98 3.54 -5.10
N GLY A 88 21.85 3.28 -4.13
CA GLY A 88 21.96 4.01 -2.87
C GLY A 88 20.74 3.84 -1.96
N ILE A 89 20.75 4.56 -0.83
CA ILE A 89 19.61 4.55 0.11
C ILE A 89 18.35 5.15 -0.54
N GLN A 90 18.52 6.13 -1.43
CA GLN A 90 17.44 6.71 -2.21
C GLN A 90 16.74 5.66 -3.09
N GLY A 91 17.52 4.78 -3.74
CA GLY A 91 16.99 3.67 -4.53
C GLY A 91 16.24 2.63 -3.69
N ILE A 92 16.67 2.39 -2.44
CA ILE A 92 15.91 1.56 -1.49
C ILE A 92 14.54 2.20 -1.23
N ALA A 93 14.50 3.48 -0.90
CA ALA A 93 13.23 4.18 -0.66
C ALA A 93 12.30 4.13 -1.88
N TRP A 94 12.84 4.35 -3.09
CA TRP A 94 12.10 4.20 -4.34
C TRP A 94 11.58 2.78 -4.58
N SER A 95 12.38 1.77 -4.25
CA SER A 95 11.96 0.36 -4.37
C SER A 95 10.75 0.07 -3.49
N PHE A 96 10.75 0.51 -2.23
CA PHE A 96 9.61 0.32 -1.34
C PHE A 96 8.36 1.10 -1.77
N GLY A 97 8.49 2.41 -2.03
CA GLY A 97 7.34 3.24 -2.42
C GLY A 97 6.81 2.94 -3.82
N GLY A 98 7.71 2.71 -4.78
CA GLY A 98 7.38 2.37 -6.16
C GLY A 98 6.69 1.00 -6.28
N MET A 99 7.12 0.01 -5.51
CA MET A 99 6.44 -1.29 -5.46
C MET A 99 5.03 -1.18 -4.87
N ILE A 100 4.85 -0.38 -3.82
CA ILE A 100 3.50 -0.14 -3.28
C ILE A 100 2.62 0.55 -4.33
N PHE A 101 3.11 1.60 -4.99
CA PHE A 101 2.38 2.22 -6.11
C PHE A 101 1.96 1.20 -7.17
N ALA A 102 2.92 0.42 -7.70
CA ALA A 102 2.65 -0.54 -8.76
C ALA A 102 1.67 -1.65 -8.32
N LEU A 103 1.85 -2.19 -7.12
CA LEU A 103 1.04 -3.30 -6.64
C LEU A 103 -0.36 -2.87 -6.22
N VAL A 104 -0.52 -1.70 -5.59
CA VAL A 104 -1.84 -1.12 -5.31
C VAL A 104 -2.56 -0.88 -6.63
N TYR A 105 -1.89 -0.33 -7.65
CA TYR A 105 -2.49 -0.15 -8.99
C TYR A 105 -3.01 -1.48 -9.56
N CYS A 106 -2.22 -2.55 -9.49
CA CYS A 106 -2.59 -3.86 -10.00
C CYS A 106 -3.72 -4.55 -9.21
N THR A 107 -3.80 -4.33 -7.90
CA THR A 107 -4.66 -5.12 -7.00
C THR A 107 -5.84 -4.37 -6.41
N ALA A 108 -5.90 -3.03 -6.53
CA ALA A 108 -6.98 -2.22 -5.97
C ALA A 108 -8.37 -2.65 -6.46
N GLY A 109 -8.52 -3.00 -7.75
CA GLY A 109 -9.78 -3.49 -8.31
C GLY A 109 -10.14 -4.93 -7.91
N ILE A 110 -9.19 -5.70 -7.37
CA ILE A 110 -9.35 -7.12 -7.04
C ILE A 110 -9.55 -7.32 -5.53
N SER A 111 -8.60 -6.82 -4.72
CA SER A 111 -8.61 -6.98 -3.26
C SER A 111 -8.86 -5.68 -2.50
N GLY A 112 -8.69 -4.52 -3.13
CA GLY A 112 -8.53 -3.23 -2.46
C GLY A 112 -7.07 -2.81 -2.32
N GLY A 113 -6.11 -3.71 -2.59
CA GLY A 113 -4.68 -3.41 -2.65
C GLY A 113 -4.10 -2.96 -1.32
N HIS A 114 -4.27 -3.75 -0.26
CA HIS A 114 -3.83 -3.36 1.07
C HIS A 114 -2.33 -3.64 1.27
N ILE A 115 -1.88 -4.85 0.93
CA ILE A 115 -0.46 -5.31 0.93
C ILE A 115 0.23 -5.11 2.30
N ASN A 116 -0.57 -4.84 3.34
CA ASN A 116 -0.11 -4.37 4.64
C ASN A 116 -1.19 -4.63 5.72
N PRO A 117 -0.86 -5.36 6.79
CA PRO A 117 -1.77 -5.58 7.91
C PRO A 117 -2.23 -4.29 8.60
N ALA A 118 -1.39 -3.27 8.71
CA ALA A 118 -1.76 -2.00 9.33
C ALA A 118 -2.81 -1.24 8.51
N VAL A 119 -2.69 -1.26 7.17
CA VAL A 119 -3.70 -0.69 6.26
C VAL A 119 -5.02 -1.46 6.36
N THR A 120 -4.93 -2.79 6.35
CA THR A 120 -6.09 -3.67 6.51
C THR A 120 -6.82 -3.44 7.83
N PHE A 121 -6.05 -3.28 8.91
CA PHE A 121 -6.58 -3.01 10.24
C PHE A 121 -7.24 -1.63 10.33
N GLY A 122 -6.61 -0.59 9.77
CA GLY A 122 -7.19 0.76 9.71
C GLY A 122 -8.55 0.77 9.01
N LEU A 123 -8.64 0.17 7.82
CA LEU A 123 -9.89 0.07 7.06
C LEU A 123 -10.95 -0.78 7.77
N PHE A 124 -10.54 -1.82 8.49
CA PHE A 124 -11.43 -2.60 9.36
C PHE A 124 -12.02 -1.74 10.49
N LEU A 125 -11.19 -0.97 11.21
CA LEU A 125 -11.65 -0.07 12.27
C LEU A 125 -12.63 0.99 11.76
N ALA A 126 -12.43 1.47 10.52
CA ALA A 126 -13.34 2.40 9.85
C ALA A 126 -14.59 1.73 9.23
N ARG A 127 -14.85 0.46 9.53
CA ARG A 127 -16.00 -0.31 8.99
C ARG A 127 -16.07 -0.32 7.46
N LYS A 128 -14.92 -0.30 6.77
CA LYS A 128 -14.81 -0.49 5.32
C LYS A 128 -14.49 -1.95 4.92
N LEU A 129 -14.29 -2.81 5.91
CA LEU A 129 -13.89 -4.22 5.76
C LEU A 129 -14.55 -5.08 6.85
N SER A 130 -14.99 -6.30 6.53
CA SER A 130 -15.45 -7.27 7.52
C SER A 130 -14.28 -7.84 8.35
N LEU A 131 -14.55 -8.37 9.54
CA LEU A 131 -13.53 -9.03 10.36
C LEU A 131 -12.95 -10.27 9.67
N THR A 132 -13.81 -11.07 9.03
CA THR A 132 -13.42 -12.29 8.30
C THR A 132 -12.40 -11.98 7.22
N ARG A 133 -12.68 -10.95 6.41
CA ARG A 133 -11.77 -10.51 5.34
C ARG A 133 -10.50 -9.87 5.91
N ALA A 134 -10.60 -9.10 6.98
CA ALA A 134 -9.44 -8.51 7.66
C ALA A 134 -8.43 -9.57 8.08
N ILE A 135 -8.88 -10.58 8.81
CA ILE A 135 -8.02 -11.68 9.28
C ILE A 135 -7.44 -12.44 8.08
N PHE A 136 -8.26 -12.78 7.08
CA PHE A 136 -7.79 -13.51 5.91
C PHE A 136 -6.70 -12.75 5.15
N TYR A 137 -6.88 -11.45 4.92
CA TYR A 137 -5.88 -10.61 4.27
C TYR A 137 -4.58 -10.54 5.07
N MET A 138 -4.64 -10.32 6.38
CA MET A 138 -3.44 -10.24 7.23
C MET A 138 -2.64 -11.55 7.18
N VAL A 139 -3.32 -12.71 7.18
CA VAL A 139 -2.67 -14.02 7.03
C VAL A 139 -2.00 -14.13 5.66
N MET A 140 -2.72 -13.84 4.58
CA MET A 140 -2.18 -13.94 3.21
C MET A 140 -1.00 -12.99 2.98
N GLN A 141 -1.05 -11.77 3.53
CA GLN A 141 0.04 -10.80 3.50
C GLN A 141 1.28 -11.34 4.21
N CYS A 142 1.13 -11.85 5.44
CA CYS A 142 2.24 -12.44 6.20
C CYS A 142 2.86 -13.63 5.48
N LEU A 143 2.05 -14.54 4.93
CA LEU A 143 2.54 -15.69 4.16
C LEU A 143 3.28 -15.24 2.89
N GLY A 144 2.74 -14.27 2.15
CA GLY A 144 3.40 -13.69 0.98
C GLY A 144 4.75 -13.08 1.33
N ALA A 145 4.82 -12.32 2.42
CA ALA A 145 6.04 -11.70 2.90
C ALA A 145 7.13 -12.72 3.27
N ILE A 146 6.75 -13.80 3.96
CA ILE A 146 7.66 -14.92 4.32
C ILE A 146 8.21 -15.57 3.05
N CYS A 147 7.36 -15.89 2.07
CA CYS A 147 7.78 -16.49 0.81
C CYS A 147 8.72 -15.57 0.02
N GLY A 148 8.42 -14.27 -0.06
CA GLY A 148 9.24 -13.28 -0.78
C GLY A 148 10.64 -13.17 -0.18
N ALA A 149 10.73 -13.03 1.14
CA ALA A 149 12.02 -13.01 1.85
C ALA A 149 12.77 -14.35 1.70
N GLY A 150 12.06 -15.48 1.73
CA GLY A 150 12.63 -16.82 1.59
C GLY A 150 13.32 -17.03 0.25
N VAL A 151 12.70 -16.57 -0.84
CA VAL A 151 13.30 -16.62 -2.19
C VAL A 151 14.58 -15.80 -2.27
N VAL A 152 14.60 -14.58 -1.71
CA VAL A 152 15.80 -13.73 -1.73
C VAL A 152 16.95 -14.38 -0.96
N LYS A 153 16.66 -14.96 0.21
CA LYS A 153 17.65 -15.73 0.97
C LYS A 153 18.17 -16.94 0.18
N GLY A 154 17.31 -17.63 -0.58
CA GLY A 154 17.70 -18.74 -1.43
C GLY A 154 18.69 -18.35 -2.53
N PHE A 155 18.57 -17.15 -3.11
CA PHE A 155 19.48 -16.68 -4.16
C PHE A 155 20.85 -16.22 -3.65
N GLN A 156 20.93 -15.67 -2.44
CA GLN A 156 22.13 -15.00 -1.96
C GLN A 156 22.32 -15.18 -0.45
N GLN A 157 22.32 -16.44 -0.01
CA GLN A 157 22.29 -16.81 1.41
C GLN A 157 23.35 -16.14 2.27
N GLY A 158 24.63 -16.19 1.87
CA GLY A 158 25.73 -15.63 2.67
C GLY A 158 25.57 -14.12 2.86
N LEU A 159 25.21 -13.41 1.79
CA LEU A 159 24.97 -11.98 1.80
C LEU A 159 23.73 -11.62 2.64
N TYR A 160 22.65 -12.41 2.49
CA TYR A 160 21.41 -12.23 3.25
C TYR A 160 21.65 -12.36 4.76
N MET A 161 22.34 -13.41 5.19
CA MET A 161 22.63 -13.64 6.61
C MET A 161 23.63 -12.62 7.18
N GLY A 162 24.67 -12.26 6.40
CA GLY A 162 25.68 -11.28 6.81
C GLY A 162 25.12 -9.86 6.98
N ASN A 163 24.12 -9.47 6.18
CA ASN A 163 23.58 -8.11 6.14
C ASN A 163 22.19 -7.99 6.79
N GLY A 164 21.86 -8.87 7.74
CA GLY A 164 20.63 -8.75 8.55
C GLY A 164 19.33 -9.07 7.83
N GLY A 165 19.38 -9.63 6.61
CA GLY A 165 18.23 -10.19 5.90
C GLY A 165 17.13 -9.21 5.50
N GLY A 166 17.42 -7.90 5.50
CA GLY A 166 16.41 -6.85 5.31
C GLY A 166 15.42 -6.72 6.47
N ALA A 167 15.72 -7.30 7.64
CA ALA A 167 14.90 -7.21 8.84
C ALA A 167 14.97 -5.81 9.47
N ASN A 168 13.85 -5.35 10.01
CA ASN A 168 13.79 -4.10 10.76
C ASN A 168 14.41 -4.27 12.15
N VAL A 169 15.27 -3.34 12.54
CA VAL A 169 15.89 -3.26 13.86
C VAL A 169 16.08 -1.80 14.23
N VAL A 170 16.01 -1.47 15.51
CA VAL A 170 16.38 -0.13 15.99
C VAL A 170 17.88 0.07 15.76
N ALA A 171 18.25 1.11 15.03
CA ALA A 171 19.63 1.41 14.70
C ALA A 171 20.42 1.85 15.95
N PRO A 172 21.73 1.59 16.00
CA PRO A 172 22.59 2.08 17.08
C PRO A 172 22.46 3.60 17.25
N GLY A 173 22.36 4.06 18.49
CA GLY A 173 22.16 5.47 18.82
C GLY A 173 20.70 5.90 19.01
N TYR A 174 19.73 5.02 18.68
CA TYR A 174 18.31 5.24 18.96
C TYR A 174 17.82 4.33 20.09
N THR A 175 16.90 4.83 20.90
CA THR A 175 16.19 4.05 21.90
C THR A 175 15.03 3.27 21.27
N LYS A 176 14.50 2.28 21.99
CA LYS A 176 13.27 1.59 21.59
C LYS A 176 12.07 2.55 21.52
N GLY A 177 12.06 3.60 22.35
CA GLY A 177 11.03 4.65 22.32
C GLY A 177 11.08 5.45 21.02
N ASP A 178 12.29 5.82 20.56
CA ASP A 178 12.47 6.53 19.28
C ASP A 178 12.02 5.66 18.10
N GLY A 179 12.41 4.39 18.09
CA GLY A 179 11.97 3.43 17.08
C GLY A 179 10.45 3.26 17.06
N LEU A 180 9.82 3.09 18.23
CA LEU A 180 8.36 2.98 18.33
C LEU A 180 7.66 4.26 17.84
N GLY A 181 8.15 5.44 18.25
CA GLY A 181 7.60 6.73 17.83
C GLY A 181 7.69 6.93 16.31
N ALA A 182 8.84 6.61 15.71
CA ALA A 182 9.05 6.68 14.27
C ALA A 182 8.09 5.75 13.50
N GLU A 183 7.90 4.53 13.97
CA GLU A 183 6.97 3.56 13.35
C GLU A 183 5.50 3.98 13.49
N ILE A 184 5.10 4.56 14.64
CA ILE A 184 3.74 5.09 14.84
C ILE A 184 3.47 6.24 13.87
N VAL A 185 4.34 7.25 13.83
CA VAL A 185 4.16 8.43 12.97
C VAL A 185 4.23 8.04 11.50
N GLY A 186 5.18 7.19 11.11
CA GLY A 186 5.29 6.69 9.73
C GLY A 186 4.06 5.90 9.29
N THR A 187 3.52 5.03 10.15
CA THR A 187 2.30 4.28 9.87
C THR A 187 1.08 5.20 9.81
N PHE A 188 1.02 6.22 10.67
CA PHE A 188 -0.04 7.22 10.63
C PHE A 188 -0.07 7.97 9.28
N ILE A 189 1.08 8.45 8.79
CA ILE A 189 1.18 9.13 7.48
C ILE A 189 0.67 8.23 6.35
N LEU A 190 1.09 6.95 6.36
CA LEU A 190 0.64 5.97 5.38
C LEU A 190 -0.87 5.75 5.44
N VAL A 191 -1.41 5.39 6.61
CA VAL A 191 -2.81 5.03 6.77
C VAL A 191 -3.72 6.25 6.55
N TYR A 192 -3.32 7.44 7.00
CA TYR A 192 -4.01 8.69 6.70
C TYR A 192 -4.09 8.97 5.19
N THR A 193 -2.99 8.72 4.48
CA THR A 193 -2.95 8.86 3.01
C THR A 193 -3.85 7.81 2.34
N VAL A 194 -3.89 6.58 2.84
CA VAL A 194 -4.82 5.54 2.35
C VAL A 194 -6.26 6.03 2.48
N PHE A 195 -6.67 6.55 3.65
CA PHE A 195 -8.01 7.10 3.85
C PHE A 195 -8.31 8.28 2.93
N SER A 196 -7.32 9.14 2.68
CA SER A 196 -7.48 10.27 1.75
C SER A 196 -7.55 9.83 0.28
N ALA A 197 -7.01 8.65 -0.03
CA ALA A 197 -6.94 8.07 -1.35
C ALA A 197 -8.07 7.08 -1.66
N THR A 198 -9.01 6.84 -0.73
CA THR A 198 -10.17 5.97 -0.99
C THR A 198 -11.12 6.63 -1.98
N ASP A 199 -11.50 5.92 -3.04
CA ASP A 199 -12.59 6.31 -3.92
C ASP A 199 -13.92 6.05 -3.23
N ALA A 200 -14.61 7.13 -2.86
CA ALA A 200 -15.88 7.08 -2.14
C ALA A 200 -17.00 6.39 -2.94
N LYS A 201 -16.88 6.30 -4.27
CA LYS A 201 -17.92 5.80 -5.19
C LYS A 201 -17.60 4.44 -5.81
N ARG A 202 -16.40 3.89 -5.62
CA ARG A 202 -15.97 2.64 -6.26
C ARG A 202 -15.40 1.65 -5.26
N ASN A 203 -15.87 0.41 -5.37
CA ASN A 203 -15.40 -0.70 -4.54
C ASN A 203 -14.68 -1.77 -5.38
N ALA A 204 -13.79 -2.53 -4.74
CA ALA A 204 -13.16 -3.72 -5.27
C ALA A 204 -14.20 -4.81 -5.56
N ARG A 205 -13.89 -5.68 -6.52
CA ARG A 205 -14.87 -6.60 -7.12
C ARG A 205 -15.62 -7.44 -6.08
N ASP A 206 -16.95 -7.41 -6.16
CA ASP A 206 -17.88 -8.16 -5.30
C ASP A 206 -17.64 -7.94 -3.79
N SER A 207 -17.29 -6.72 -3.39
CA SER A 207 -17.01 -6.38 -1.99
C SER A 207 -17.37 -4.91 -1.66
N HIS A 208 -17.34 -4.59 -0.36
CA HIS A 208 -17.50 -3.22 0.15
C HIS A 208 -16.16 -2.46 0.30
N VAL A 209 -15.05 -3.05 -0.15
CA VAL A 209 -13.71 -2.46 0.03
C VAL A 209 -13.51 -1.34 -0.99
N PRO A 210 -13.18 -0.11 -0.60
CA PRO A 210 -12.98 0.98 -1.56
C PRO A 210 -11.75 0.75 -2.45
N ILE A 211 -11.82 1.22 -3.69
CA ILE A 211 -10.64 1.30 -4.58
C ILE A 211 -9.73 2.42 -4.07
N LEU A 212 -8.42 2.19 -4.10
CA LEU A 212 -7.43 3.15 -3.63
C LEU A 212 -6.71 3.84 -4.80
N ALA A 213 -6.46 5.15 -4.70
CA ALA A 213 -5.58 5.87 -5.59
C ALA A 213 -4.10 5.51 -5.27
N PRO A 214 -3.38 4.81 -6.17
CA PRO A 214 -2.11 4.16 -5.80
C PRO A 214 -0.93 5.13 -5.68
N LEU A 215 -0.93 6.22 -6.46
CA LEU A 215 0.22 7.13 -6.54
C LEU A 215 0.51 7.85 -5.21
N PRO A 216 -0.47 8.49 -4.53
CA PRO A 216 -0.23 9.11 -3.22
C PRO A 216 0.23 8.09 -2.17
N ILE A 217 -0.31 6.87 -2.17
CA ILE A 217 0.03 5.82 -1.21
C ILE A 217 1.49 5.38 -1.39
N GLY A 218 1.92 5.12 -2.64
CA GLY A 218 3.31 4.80 -2.93
C GLY A 218 4.27 5.93 -2.55
N PHE A 219 3.88 7.19 -2.79
CA PHE A 219 4.66 8.36 -2.38
C PHE A 219 4.75 8.52 -0.86
N ALA A 220 3.67 8.25 -0.11
CA ALA A 220 3.71 8.28 1.35
C ALA A 220 4.72 7.25 1.88
N VAL A 221 4.70 6.02 1.36
CA VAL A 221 5.68 5.00 1.71
C VAL A 221 7.10 5.44 1.36
N PHE A 222 7.31 6.01 0.17
CA PHE A 222 8.61 6.53 -0.25
C PHE A 222 9.15 7.60 0.70
N LEU A 223 8.35 8.63 1.02
CA LEU A 223 8.75 9.72 1.91
C LEU A 223 9.05 9.23 3.32
N VAL A 224 8.23 8.33 3.86
CA VAL A 224 8.50 7.73 5.17
C VAL A 224 9.81 6.94 5.12
N HIS A 225 10.11 6.20 4.05
CA HIS A 225 11.39 5.51 3.91
C HIS A 225 12.59 6.47 3.91
N LEU A 226 12.49 7.63 3.25
CA LEU A 226 13.56 8.63 3.30
C LEU A 226 13.86 9.10 4.72
N ALA A 227 12.84 9.23 5.56
CA ALA A 227 12.97 9.69 6.94
C ALA A 227 13.38 8.58 7.93
N THR A 228 12.80 7.38 7.83
CA THR A 228 12.88 6.37 8.88
C THR A 228 13.85 5.21 8.60
N ILE A 229 14.44 5.12 7.39
CA ILE A 229 15.48 4.11 7.11
C ILE A 229 16.63 4.19 8.14
N PRO A 230 17.16 5.37 8.51
CA PRO A 230 18.25 5.47 9.49
C PRO A 230 17.87 5.07 10.93
N ILE A 231 16.57 5.03 11.27
CA ILE A 231 16.08 4.78 12.64
C ILE A 231 15.77 3.30 12.83
N THR A 232 14.97 2.71 11.93
CA THR A 232 14.45 1.33 12.06
C THR A 232 14.60 0.48 10.80
N GLY A 233 15.15 1.04 9.72
CA GLY A 233 15.05 0.47 8.37
C GLY A 233 13.64 0.54 7.76
N THR A 234 12.73 1.27 8.41
CA THR A 234 11.31 1.48 8.05
C THR A 234 10.48 0.19 8.04
N GLY A 235 9.69 0.00 9.08
CA GLY A 235 8.70 -1.07 9.17
C GLY A 235 7.41 -0.69 8.45
N ILE A 236 6.59 0.14 9.09
CA ILE A 236 5.23 0.63 8.73
C ILE A 236 4.26 -0.42 8.16
N ASN A 237 4.65 -1.69 8.20
CA ASN A 237 4.00 -2.84 7.62
C ASN A 237 4.38 -4.10 8.42
N PRO A 238 3.47 -4.61 9.26
CA PRO A 238 3.73 -5.78 10.09
C PRO A 238 4.11 -7.04 9.30
N ALA A 239 3.49 -7.29 8.13
CA ALA A 239 3.82 -8.46 7.30
C ALA A 239 5.25 -8.39 6.77
N ARG A 240 5.68 -7.21 6.31
CA ARG A 240 7.06 -6.96 5.84
C ARG A 240 8.09 -7.18 6.94
N SER A 241 7.83 -6.68 8.14
CA SER A 241 8.75 -6.84 9.27
C SER A 241 8.79 -8.30 9.74
N LEU A 242 7.62 -8.95 9.83
CA LEU A 242 7.49 -10.35 10.24
C LEU A 242 8.15 -11.31 9.25
N GLY A 243 7.90 -11.15 7.95
CA GLY A 243 8.45 -12.02 6.91
C GLY A 243 9.98 -12.01 6.90
N ALA A 244 10.59 -10.83 6.99
CA ALA A 244 12.03 -10.69 7.03
C ALA A 244 12.66 -11.29 8.30
N VAL A 245 12.06 -11.09 9.48
CA VAL A 245 12.62 -11.62 10.74
C VAL A 245 12.50 -13.15 10.83
N ILE A 246 11.38 -13.73 10.39
CA ILE A 246 11.20 -15.19 10.37
C ILE A 246 12.26 -15.84 9.48
N ILE A 247 12.42 -15.34 8.24
CA ILE A 247 13.38 -15.92 7.30
C ILE A 247 14.82 -15.73 7.75
N ARG A 248 15.15 -14.59 8.38
CA ARG A 248 16.45 -14.39 9.03
C ARG A 248 16.71 -15.42 10.12
N ALA A 249 15.72 -15.72 10.96
CA ALA A 249 15.86 -16.61 12.11
C ALA A 249 16.08 -18.08 11.74
N ILE A 250 15.65 -18.52 10.55
CA ILE A 250 15.82 -19.91 10.11
C ILE A 250 17.31 -20.19 9.80
N PRO A 251 18.04 -21.02 10.55
CA PRO A 251 19.39 -21.40 10.16
C PRO A 251 19.33 -22.27 8.90
N PHE A 252 20.20 -22.00 7.92
CA PHE A 252 20.30 -22.87 6.74
C PHE A 252 21.57 -23.70 6.85
N LYS A 253 21.42 -25.03 6.85
CA LYS A 253 22.53 -25.98 6.87
C LYS A 253 23.20 -25.93 5.49
N SER A 254 24.47 -25.53 5.43
CA SER A 254 25.26 -25.59 4.20
C SER A 254 25.17 -27.01 3.63
N ARG A 255 24.71 -27.13 2.38
CA ARG A 255 25.02 -28.34 1.59
C ARG A 255 26.50 -28.21 1.26
N SER A 256 27.30 -29.05 1.94
CA SER A 256 28.69 -29.35 1.60
C SER A 256 28.79 -29.89 0.18
#